data_AF-A0A6V7IXN8-F1
#
_entry.id   AF-A0A6V7IXN8-F1
#
_cell.length_a   1.000
_cell.length_b   1.000
_cell.length_c   1.000
_cell.angle_alpha   90.00
_cell.angle_beta   90.00
_cell.angle_gamma   90.00
#
_symmetry.space_group_name_H-M   'P 1'
#
loop_
_entity.id
_entity.type
_entity.pdbx_description
1 polymer ?
#
loop_
_entity_poly.entity_id
_entity_poly.type
_entity_poly.pdbx_seq_one_letter_code
_entity_poly.pdbx_strand_id
1 'polypeptide(L)'
;DGPRQPENPCVPSPCGPNSECNVRGESPACSCAPNYIGIPPNCRPECTINPECASNLACIQQKCRDPCAGLCGIGARCSVVNHHAVCSCPEDYTGDPFSSCVPAPK
;
A
#
# COMPACT_ATOMS: atom_id res chain seq x y z
N ASP A 1 27.02 -39.44 -22.24
CA ASP A 1 25.85 -38.56 -22.12
C ASP A 1 25.19 -38.75 -20.77
N GLY A 2 25.32 -37.78 -19.88
CA GLY A 2 24.51 -37.73 -18.65
C GLY A 2 23.11 -37.19 -18.98
N PRO A 3 22.05 -37.58 -18.24
CA PRO A 3 20.72 -37.05 -18.50
C PRO A 3 20.74 -35.54 -18.32
N ARG A 4 20.31 -34.79 -19.34
CA ARG A 4 20.09 -33.34 -19.24
C ARG A 4 19.05 -33.14 -18.14
N GLN A 5 19.46 -32.58 -17.00
CA GLN A 5 18.50 -32.21 -15.97
C GLN A 5 17.52 -31.19 -16.58
N PRO A 6 16.21 -31.27 -16.28
CA PRO A 6 15.26 -30.27 -16.74
C PRO A 6 15.70 -28.92 -16.18
N GLU A 7 16.16 -28.05 -17.08
CA GLU A 7 16.60 -26.70 -16.75
C GLU A 7 15.39 -25.93 -16.23
N ASN A 8 15.53 -25.27 -15.07
CA ASN A 8 14.41 -24.57 -14.46
C ASN A 8 13.99 -23.40 -15.37
N PRO A 9 12.77 -23.40 -15.95
CA PRO A 9 12.36 -22.38 -16.91
C PRO A 9 12.16 -20.99 -16.27
N CYS A 10 12.27 -20.88 -14.95
CA CYS A 10 12.26 -19.62 -14.21
C CYS A 10 13.66 -19.05 -13.92
N VAL A 11 14.74 -19.64 -14.45
CA VAL A 11 16.12 -19.18 -14.21
C VAL A 11 16.90 -19.06 -15.54
N PRO A 12 17.19 -17.83 -16.03
CA PRO A 12 16.75 -16.54 -15.48
C PRO A 12 15.23 -16.37 -15.65
N SER A 13 14.59 -15.58 -14.78
CA SER A 13 13.14 -15.42 -14.81
C SER A 13 12.68 -14.79 -16.13
N PRO A 14 11.76 -15.42 -16.88
CA PRO A 14 11.16 -14.83 -18.07
C PRO A 14 10.05 -13.82 -17.72
N CYS A 15 9.67 -13.73 -16.43
CA CYS A 15 8.59 -12.84 -16.00
C CYS A 15 9.06 -11.39 -15.90
N GLY A 16 8.15 -10.45 -16.20
CA GLY A 16 8.41 -9.01 -16.10
C GLY A 16 8.66 -8.52 -14.68
N PRO A 17 8.95 -7.22 -14.50
CA PRO A 17 9.14 -6.63 -13.18
C PRO A 17 7.91 -6.85 -12.28
N ASN A 18 8.14 -6.91 -10.97
CA ASN A 18 7.10 -7.12 -9.96
C ASN A 18 6.24 -8.38 -10.17
N SER A 19 6.81 -9.39 -10.83
CA SER A 19 6.16 -10.66 -11.10
C SER A 19 6.95 -11.82 -10.50
N GLU A 20 6.24 -12.85 -10.05
CA GLU A 20 6.80 -14.12 -9.57
C GLU A 20 6.65 -15.19 -10.66
N CYS A 21 7.72 -15.95 -10.88
CA CYS A 21 7.72 -17.10 -11.79
C CYS A 21 7.47 -18.38 -11.01
N ASN A 22 6.49 -19.16 -11.45
CA ASN A 22 6.16 -20.46 -10.91
C ASN A 22 6.16 -21.50 -12.04
N VAL A 23 6.78 -22.66 -11.82
CA VAL A 23 6.79 -23.74 -12.83
C VAL A 23 5.44 -24.47 -12.80
N ARG A 24 4.74 -24.53 -13.93
CA ARG A 24 3.47 -25.24 -14.11
C ARG A 24 3.67 -26.34 -15.16
N GLY A 25 3.95 -27.56 -14.70
CA GLY A 25 4.36 -28.66 -15.58
C GLY A 25 5.80 -28.43 -16.06
N GLU A 26 5.98 -28.29 -17.36
CA GLU A 26 7.29 -27.99 -17.98
C GLU A 26 7.43 -26.52 -18.41
N SER A 27 6.37 -25.70 -18.21
CA SER A 27 6.33 -24.30 -18.66
C SER A 27 6.42 -23.32 -17.48
N PRO A 28 7.02 -22.13 -17.68
CA PRO A 28 6.96 -21.06 -16.70
C PRO A 28 5.57 -20.39 -16.73
N ALA A 29 5.03 -20.08 -15.55
CA ALA A 29 3.82 -19.28 -15.39
C ALA A 29 4.13 -18.06 -14.52
N CYS A 30 3.70 -16.89 -14.98
CA CYS A 30 3.92 -15.63 -14.27
C CYS A 30 2.65 -15.19 -13.54
N SER A 31 2.82 -14.67 -12.33
CA SER A 31 1.79 -13.95 -11.57
C SER A 31 2.38 -12.67 -11.01
N CYS A 32 1.57 -11.64 -10.73
CA CYS A 32 2.09 -10.48 -10.01
C CYS A 32 2.54 -10.88 -8.62
N ALA A 33 3.67 -10.33 -8.18
CA ALA A 33 4.16 -10.51 -6.82
C ALA A 33 3.15 -9.96 -5.80
N PRO A 34 3.21 -10.39 -4.53
CA PRO A 34 2.35 -9.87 -3.48
C PRO A 34 2.33 -8.35 -3.48
N ASN A 35 1.13 -7.78 -3.38
CA ASN A 35 0.85 -6.33 -3.37
C ASN A 35 0.94 -5.60 -4.73
N TYR A 36 1.24 -6.30 -5.82
CA TYR A 36 1.15 -5.75 -7.17
C TYR A 36 -0.13 -6.23 -7.85
N ILE A 37 -0.69 -5.37 -8.70
CA ILE A 37 -1.92 -5.60 -9.45
C ILE A 37 -1.65 -5.60 -10.95
N GLY A 38 -2.60 -6.18 -11.70
CA GLY A 38 -2.54 -6.27 -13.16
C GLY A 38 -2.25 -7.68 -13.64
N ILE A 39 -1.73 -7.77 -14.87
CA ILE A 39 -1.41 -9.03 -15.55
C ILE A 39 0.05 -8.95 -16.00
N PRO A 40 0.91 -9.93 -15.66
CA PRO A 40 2.29 -9.96 -16.12
C PRO A 40 2.40 -9.83 -17.66
N PRO A 41 3.43 -9.13 -18.18
CA PRO A 41 4.55 -8.50 -17.46
C PRO A 41 4.23 -7.11 -16.88
N ASN A 42 3.00 -6.62 -17.02
CA ASN A 42 2.58 -5.26 -16.66
C ASN A 42 2.08 -5.16 -15.20
N CYS A 43 2.76 -5.83 -14.28
CA CYS A 43 2.44 -5.74 -12.86
C CYS A 43 2.90 -4.39 -12.31
N ARG A 44 1.96 -3.68 -11.67
CA ARG A 44 2.17 -2.33 -11.14
C ARG A 44 1.67 -2.24 -9.70
N PRO A 45 2.19 -1.29 -8.90
CA PRO A 45 1.61 -1.04 -7.58
C PRO A 45 0.16 -0.60 -7.69
N GLU A 46 -0.55 -0.62 -6.56
CA GLU A 46 -1.93 -0.09 -6.48
C GLU A 46 -1.95 1.41 -6.80
N CYS A 47 -0.97 2.16 -6.27
CA CYS A 47 -0.79 3.57 -6.54
C CYS A 47 0.70 3.96 -6.53
N THR A 48 0.97 5.11 -7.13
CA THR A 48 2.25 5.83 -7.11
C THR A 48 2.07 7.27 -6.64
N ILE A 49 0.87 7.82 -6.75
CA ILE A 49 0.50 9.17 -6.31
C ILE A 49 -0.88 9.18 -5.64
N ASN A 50 -1.11 10.16 -4.77
CA ASN A 50 -2.37 10.31 -4.02
C ASN A 50 -3.64 10.30 -4.89
N PRO A 51 -3.69 11.01 -6.05
CA PRO A 51 -4.90 11.05 -6.88
C PRO A 51 -5.33 9.71 -7.50
N GLU A 52 -4.49 8.68 -7.46
CA GLU A 52 -4.87 7.32 -7.88
C GLU A 52 -5.72 6.60 -6.83
N CYS A 53 -5.77 7.13 -5.59
CA CYS A 53 -6.57 6.60 -4.50
C CYS A 53 -7.93 7.33 -4.39
N ALA A 54 -8.86 6.75 -3.62
CA ALA A 54 -10.06 7.47 -3.21
C ALA A 54 -9.70 8.70 -2.37
N SER A 55 -10.55 9.74 -2.36
CA SER A 55 -10.27 11.03 -1.70
C SER A 55 -10.06 10.92 -0.18
N ASN A 56 -10.55 9.84 0.44
CA ASN A 56 -10.39 9.51 1.85
C ASN A 56 -9.19 8.59 2.14
N LEU A 57 -8.34 8.30 1.14
CA LEU A 57 -7.14 7.47 1.26
C LEU A 57 -5.93 8.22 0.72
N ALA A 58 -4.72 7.78 1.04
CA ALA A 58 -3.48 8.34 0.51
C ALA A 58 -2.60 7.22 -0.05
N CYS A 59 -1.72 7.57 -1.00
CA CYS A 59 -0.75 6.62 -1.51
C CYS A 59 0.43 6.50 -0.54
N ILE A 60 0.42 5.45 0.28
CA ILE A 60 1.41 5.18 1.31
C ILE A 60 2.04 3.83 1.02
N GLN A 61 3.35 3.82 0.75
CA GLN A 61 4.10 2.61 0.40
C GLN A 61 3.44 1.83 -0.75
N GLN A 62 3.12 2.53 -1.84
CA GLN A 62 2.54 1.94 -3.06
C GLN A 62 1.15 1.31 -2.88
N LYS A 63 0.45 1.64 -1.78
CA LYS A 63 -0.91 1.22 -1.49
C LYS A 63 -1.80 2.38 -1.08
N CYS A 64 -3.08 2.29 -1.41
CA CYS A 64 -4.08 3.23 -0.93
C CYS A 64 -4.44 2.87 0.52
N ARG A 65 -4.01 3.70 1.47
CA ARG A 65 -4.21 3.48 2.90
C ARG A 65 -4.81 4.72 3.55
N ASP A 66 -5.50 4.51 4.65
CA ASP A 66 -6.00 5.61 5.48
C ASP A 66 -4.80 6.34 6.11
N PRO A 67 -4.57 7.63 5.80
CA PRO A 67 -3.48 8.38 6.39
C PRO A 67 -3.68 8.65 7.89
N CYS A 68 -4.90 8.52 8.44
CA CYS A 68 -5.18 8.82 9.85
C CYS A 68 -4.52 7.87 10.86
N ALA A 69 -4.12 6.67 10.44
CA ALA A 69 -3.60 5.64 11.33
C ALA A 69 -2.32 6.10 12.06
N GLY A 70 -2.46 6.46 13.35
CA GLY A 70 -1.35 6.83 14.23
C GLY A 70 -0.84 8.27 14.10
N LEU A 71 -1.57 9.16 13.43
CA LEU A 71 -1.14 10.57 13.25
C LEU A 71 -1.65 11.53 14.33
N CYS A 72 -2.89 11.37 14.80
CA CYS A 72 -3.50 12.32 15.73
C CYS A 72 -3.24 11.95 17.19
N GLY A 73 -3.17 12.98 18.02
CA GLY A 73 -2.95 12.88 19.46
C GLY A 73 -4.14 12.27 20.20
N ILE A 74 -3.94 11.99 21.49
CA ILE A 74 -4.97 11.40 22.34
C ILE A 74 -6.18 12.34 22.43
N GLY A 75 -7.38 11.80 22.22
CA GLY A 75 -8.62 12.59 22.28
C GLY A 75 -8.88 13.48 21.07
N ALA A 76 -8.00 13.50 20.07
CA ALA A 76 -8.23 14.20 18.81
C ALA A 76 -9.09 13.36 17.85
N ARG A 77 -9.84 14.04 16.97
CA ARG A 77 -10.51 13.43 15.82
C ARG A 77 -9.61 13.55 14.60
N CYS A 78 -9.55 12.49 13.80
CA CYS A 78 -8.92 12.52 12.50
C CYS A 78 -9.96 12.54 11.39
N SER A 79 -9.74 13.37 10.37
CA SER A 79 -10.46 13.33 9.10
C SER A 79 -9.47 13.36 7.95
N VAL A 80 -9.87 12.86 6.77
CA VAL A 80 -9.03 12.90 5.57
C VAL A 80 -9.60 13.94 4.61
N VAL A 81 -8.76 14.90 4.23
CA VAL A 81 -9.10 15.97 3.29
C VAL A 81 -8.06 15.98 2.18
N ASN A 82 -8.49 15.73 0.94
CA ASN A 82 -7.61 15.67 -0.23
C ASN A 82 -6.41 14.73 -0.04
N HIS A 83 -6.64 13.51 0.47
CA HIS A 83 -5.59 12.53 0.78
C HIS A 83 -4.63 12.92 1.94
N HIS A 84 -4.93 13.98 2.68
CA HIS A 84 -4.15 14.41 3.84
C HIS A 84 -4.95 14.20 5.12
N ALA A 85 -4.30 13.65 6.15
CA ALA A 85 -4.88 13.60 7.48
C ALA A 85 -4.95 15.00 8.09
N VAL A 86 -6.09 15.30 8.69
CA VAL A 86 -6.37 16.53 9.42
C VAL A 86 -6.79 16.14 10.82
N CYS A 87 -6.03 16.56 11.82
CA CYS A 87 -6.32 16.33 13.22
C CYS A 87 -7.00 17.57 13.81
N SER A 88 -8.08 17.37 14.56
CA SER A 88 -8.78 18.45 15.28
C SER A 88 -9.23 18.00 16.66
N CYS A 89 -9.26 18.93 17.60
CA CYS A 89 -9.94 18.67 18.87
C CYS A 89 -11.46 18.72 18.64
N PRO A 90 -12.21 17.75 19.17
CA PRO A 90 -13.67 17.77 19.10
C PRO A 90 -14.25 18.97 19.87
N GLU A 91 -15.54 19.23 19.65
CA GLU A 91 -16.28 20.24 20.42
C GLU A 91 -16.13 20.00 21.93
N ASP A 92 -16.02 21.09 22.69
CA ASP A 92 -15.71 21.12 24.13
C ASP A 92 -14.31 20.62 24.54
N TYR A 93 -13.39 20.40 23.58
CA TYR A 93 -11.99 20.08 23.85
C TYR A 93 -11.04 21.14 23.28
N THR A 94 -9.87 21.29 23.89
CA THR A 94 -8.79 22.19 23.46
C THR A 94 -7.43 21.51 23.65
N GLY A 95 -6.37 22.13 23.12
CA GLY A 95 -5.01 21.60 23.16
C GLY A 95 -4.38 21.48 21.78
N ASP A 96 -3.39 20.60 21.66
CA ASP A 96 -2.71 20.30 20.40
C ASP A 96 -3.27 18.99 19.82
N PRO A 97 -3.96 19.00 18.67
CA PRO A 97 -4.57 17.80 18.10
C PRO A 97 -3.55 16.75 17.61
N PHE A 98 -2.26 17.07 17.53
CA PHE A 98 -1.20 16.10 17.25
C PHE A 98 -0.61 15.46 18.52
N SER A 99 -0.81 16.10 19.68
CA SER A 99 -0.28 15.62 20.96
C SER A 99 -1.39 15.10 21.88
N SER A 100 -2.30 15.99 22.28
CA SER A 100 -3.43 15.67 23.15
C SER A 100 -4.49 16.77 23.12
N CYS A 101 -5.75 16.36 23.04
CA CYS A 101 -6.90 17.21 23.32
C CYS A 101 -7.43 16.91 24.72
N VAL A 102 -7.77 17.95 25.48
CA VAL A 102 -8.31 17.88 26.84
C VAL A 102 -9.60 18.70 26.94
N PRO A 103 -10.50 18.42 27.89
CA PRO A 103 -11.72 19.22 28.06
C PRO A 103 -11.40 20.71 28.21
N ALA A 104 -12.11 21.55 27.47
CA ALA A 104 -11.95 22.98 27.52
C ALA A 104 -12.36 23.53 28.91
N PRO A 105 -11.68 24.58 29.41
CA PRO A 105 -12.12 25.26 30.62
C PRO A 105 -13.54 25.82 30.46
N LYS A 106 -14.31 25.78 31.56
CA LYS A 106 -15.64 26.41 31.64
C LYS A 106 -15.55 27.91 31.85
#